data_AF-A0A2S9Q1N1-F1
#
_entry.id   AF-A0A2S9Q1N1-F1
#
_cell.length_a   1.000
_cell.length_b   1.000
_cell.length_c   1.000
_cell.angle_alpha   90.00
_cell.angle_beta   90.00
_cell.angle_gamma   90.00
#
_symmetry.space_group_name_H-M   'P 1'
#
loop_
_entity.id
_entity.type
_entity.pdbx_description
1 polymer ?
#
loop_
_entity_poly.entity_id
_entity_poly.type
_entity_poly.pdbx_seq_one_letter_code
_entity_poly.pdbx_strand_id
1 'polypeptide(L)'
;MTEAEGITAWRERALLRLVEARRAGDLDTAKEIVHELVEVHVALGERRTGTSEEQRTYLMARSTRTPLPELAEVGIDTNEWPLPPSSPMRAEPLPASPDTEQRISSLFAAAGPLGDHRPPRPRYEARHRPQDGHRHRNEPLDWAVWDTDTDLPVTYHPDQELAEYQADGASERYARKFGRRRETT
;
A
#
# COMPACT_ATOMS: atom_id res chain seq x y z
N MET A 1 -9.96 -33.63 -3.64
CA MET A 1 -10.32 -32.22 -3.94
C MET A 1 -9.60 -31.84 -5.22
N THR A 2 -10.34 -31.69 -6.30
CA THR A 2 -9.84 -31.31 -7.63
C THR A 2 -9.40 -29.85 -7.64
N GLU A 3 -8.22 -29.59 -8.20
CA GLU A 3 -7.40 -28.37 -8.14
C GLU A 3 -7.98 -27.08 -8.76
N ALA A 4 -9.30 -26.92 -8.93
CA ALA A 4 -9.86 -25.82 -9.74
C ALA A 4 -11.00 -24.99 -9.13
N GLU A 5 -11.47 -25.30 -7.91
CA GLU A 5 -12.32 -24.37 -7.15
C GLU A 5 -11.50 -23.84 -5.98
N GLY A 6 -10.87 -22.67 -6.18
CA GLY A 6 -10.05 -22.01 -5.16
C GLY A 6 -10.81 -21.79 -3.84
N ILE A 7 -10.08 -21.61 -2.75
CA ILE A 7 -10.69 -21.45 -1.41
C ILE A 7 -11.64 -20.26 -1.38
N THR A 8 -11.39 -19.24 -2.19
CA THR A 8 -12.31 -18.10 -2.38
C THR A 8 -13.71 -18.56 -2.83
N ALA A 9 -13.80 -19.40 -3.87
CA ALA A 9 -15.08 -19.90 -4.38
C ALA A 9 -15.78 -20.85 -3.40
N TRP A 10 -15.01 -21.64 -2.65
CA TRP A 10 -15.57 -22.42 -1.53
C TRP A 10 -16.11 -21.52 -0.41
N ARG A 11 -15.38 -20.47 -0.04
CA ARG A 11 -15.76 -19.53 1.02
C ARG A 11 -17.03 -18.77 0.68
N GLU A 12 -17.17 -18.27 -0.55
CA GLU A 12 -18.39 -17.60 -1.00
C GLU A 12 -19.61 -18.52 -0.87
N ARG A 13 -19.51 -19.79 -1.28
CA ARG A 13 -20.59 -20.77 -1.10
C ARG A 13 -20.90 -21.06 0.37
N ALA A 14 -19.86 -21.18 1.20
CA ALA A 14 -20.04 -21.37 2.64
C ALA A 14 -20.76 -20.17 3.29
N LEU A 15 -20.43 -18.95 2.87
CA LEU A 15 -21.08 -17.74 3.37
C LEU A 15 -22.55 -17.65 2.94
N LEU A 16 -22.86 -17.99 1.70
CA LEU A 16 -24.26 -18.07 1.24
C LEU A 16 -25.07 -19.07 2.07
N ARG A 17 -24.53 -20.28 2.30
CA ARG A 17 -25.16 -21.29 3.16
C ARG A 17 -25.34 -20.80 4.60
N LEU A 18 -24.36 -20.07 5.14
CA LEU A 18 -24.45 -19.49 6.47
C LEU A 18 -25.59 -18.47 6.58
N VAL A 19 -25.73 -17.60 5.58
CA VAL A 19 -26.82 -16.61 5.52
C VAL A 19 -28.17 -17.31 5.42
N GLU A 20 -28.29 -18.35 4.60
CA GLU A 20 -29.51 -19.16 4.47
C GLU A 20 -29.88 -19.87 5.78
N ALA A 21 -28.92 -20.54 6.43
CA ALA A 21 -29.13 -21.22 7.72
C ALA A 21 -29.60 -20.23 8.80
N ARG A 22 -28.98 -19.05 8.88
CA ARG A 22 -29.39 -17.99 9.81
C ARG A 22 -30.80 -17.47 9.50
N ARG A 23 -31.15 -17.29 8.23
CA ARG A 23 -32.51 -16.89 7.82
C ARG A 23 -33.56 -17.96 8.16
N ALA A 24 -33.20 -19.23 8.05
CA ALA A 24 -34.06 -20.36 8.40
C ALA A 24 -34.16 -20.59 9.93
N GLY A 25 -33.37 -19.89 10.75
CA GLY A 25 -33.29 -20.11 12.19
C GLY A 25 -32.56 -21.41 12.58
N ASP A 26 -31.87 -22.04 11.63
CA ASP A 26 -31.09 -23.25 11.85
C ASP A 26 -29.72 -22.90 12.44
N LEU A 27 -29.71 -22.76 13.76
CA LEU A 27 -28.52 -22.36 14.51
C LEU A 27 -27.45 -23.45 14.54
N ASP A 28 -27.81 -24.72 14.39
CA ASP A 28 -26.86 -25.83 14.44
C ASP A 28 -26.08 -25.90 13.12
N THR A 29 -26.78 -25.85 11.98
CA THR A 29 -26.13 -25.74 10.67
C THR A 29 -25.28 -24.47 10.57
N ALA A 30 -25.75 -23.34 11.11
CA ALA A 30 -24.96 -22.10 11.12
C ALA A 30 -23.66 -22.23 11.93
N LYS A 31 -23.70 -22.93 13.07
CA LYS A 31 -22.49 -23.20 13.88
C LYS A 31 -21.51 -24.11 13.18
N GLU A 32 -22.00 -25.17 12.53
CA GLU A 32 -21.17 -26.10 11.76
C GLU A 32 -20.42 -25.37 10.65
N ILE A 33 -21.12 -24.52 9.88
CA ILE A 33 -20.49 -23.74 8.80
C ILE A 33 -19.45 -22.76 9.35
N VAL A 34 -19.73 -22.09 10.47
CA VAL A 34 -18.73 -21.21 11.11
C VAL A 34 -17.52 -22.01 11.58
N HIS A 35 -17.72 -23.21 12.11
CA HIS A 35 -16.63 -24.08 12.51
C HIS A 35 -15.75 -24.48 11.32
N GLU A 36 -16.35 -24.89 10.20
CA GLU A 36 -15.64 -25.19 8.94
C GLU A 36 -14.82 -23.98 8.45
N LEU A 37 -15.42 -22.78 8.50
CA LEU A 37 -14.72 -21.54 8.12
C LEU A 37 -13.51 -21.27 9.00
N VAL A 38 -13.61 -21.50 10.31
CA VAL A 38 -12.49 -21.35 11.26
C VAL A 38 -11.39 -22.38 10.98
N GLU A 39 -11.73 -23.63 10.72
CA GLU A 39 -10.73 -24.67 10.42
C GLU A 39 -9.94 -24.36 9.15
N VAL A 40 -10.63 -23.93 8.09
CA VAL A 40 -9.98 -23.51 6.84
C VAL A 40 -9.16 -22.25 7.04
N HIS A 41 -9.62 -21.31 7.89
CA HIS A 41 -8.85 -20.12 8.26
C HIS A 41 -7.51 -20.52 8.91
N VAL A 42 -7.54 -21.39 9.91
CA VAL A 42 -6.33 -21.93 10.56
C VAL A 42 -5.43 -22.63 9.54
N ALA A 43 -5.98 -23.50 8.70
CA ALA A 43 -5.20 -24.22 7.68
C ALA A 43 -4.56 -23.30 6.63
N LEU A 44 -5.21 -22.19 6.24
CA LEU A 44 -4.65 -21.15 5.37
C LEU A 44 -3.45 -20.46 6.05
N GLY A 45 -3.58 -20.12 7.33
CA GLY A 45 -2.50 -19.50 8.08
C GLY A 45 -1.29 -20.41 8.31
N GLU A 46 -1.52 -21.73 8.38
CA GLU A 46 -0.46 -22.74 8.41
C GLU A 46 0.08 -23.13 7.01
N ARG A 47 -0.46 -22.52 5.94
CA ARG A 47 -0.11 -22.82 4.55
C ARG A 47 -0.35 -24.29 4.15
N ARG A 48 -1.29 -24.97 4.82
CA ARG A 48 -1.69 -26.35 4.52
C ARG A 48 -2.67 -26.44 3.36
N THR A 49 -3.33 -25.32 3.03
CA THR A 49 -4.35 -25.25 1.98
C THR A 49 -4.29 -23.90 1.26
N GLY A 50 -4.92 -23.82 0.08
CA GLY A 50 -5.04 -22.61 -0.72
C GLY A 50 -3.83 -22.33 -1.62
N THR A 51 -4.00 -21.37 -2.50
CA THR A 51 -2.93 -20.89 -3.38
C THR A 51 -1.96 -19.97 -2.62
N SER A 52 -0.76 -19.78 -3.15
CA SER A 52 0.22 -18.84 -2.58
C SER A 52 -0.31 -17.41 -2.45
N GLU A 53 -1.18 -17.00 -3.38
CA GLU A 53 -1.84 -15.70 -3.36
C GLU A 53 -2.88 -15.61 -2.24
N GLU A 54 -3.76 -16.61 -2.11
CA GLU A 54 -4.75 -16.69 -1.04
C GLU A 54 -4.10 -16.70 0.35
N GLN A 55 -3.02 -17.46 0.51
CA GLN A 55 -2.22 -17.50 1.74
C GLN A 55 -1.59 -16.14 2.04
N ARG A 56 -1.06 -15.44 1.04
CA ARG A 56 -0.43 -14.12 1.23
C ARG A 56 -1.46 -13.07 1.63
N THR A 57 -2.59 -13.00 0.91
CA THR A 57 -3.70 -12.09 1.20
C THR A 57 -4.21 -12.30 2.63
N TYR A 58 -4.38 -13.57 3.00
CA TYR A 58 -4.76 -13.96 4.35
C TYR A 58 -3.75 -13.49 5.42
N LEU A 59 -2.46 -13.78 5.23
CA LEU A 59 -1.42 -13.41 6.20
C LEU A 59 -1.29 -11.89 6.33
N MET A 60 -1.47 -11.15 5.22
CA MET A 60 -1.48 -9.69 5.23
C MET A 60 -2.67 -9.15 6.03
N ALA A 61 -3.89 -9.59 5.73
CA ALA A 61 -5.10 -9.16 6.44
C ALA A 61 -4.99 -9.39 7.96
N ARG A 62 -4.43 -10.55 8.36
CA ARG A 62 -4.17 -10.87 9.77
C ARG A 62 -3.09 -9.98 10.39
N SER A 63 -2.01 -9.68 9.67
CA SER A 63 -0.93 -8.82 10.17
C SER A 63 -1.38 -7.37 10.41
N THR A 64 -2.32 -6.88 9.59
CA THR A 64 -2.89 -5.54 9.69
C THR A 64 -4.12 -5.47 10.58
N ARG A 65 -4.54 -6.60 11.18
CA ARG A 65 -5.82 -6.75 11.91
C ARG A 65 -7.03 -6.26 11.11
N THR A 66 -6.95 -6.38 9.79
CA THR A 66 -8.04 -6.02 8.90
C THR A 66 -8.91 -7.26 8.74
N PRO A 67 -10.18 -7.22 9.19
CA PRO A 67 -11.07 -8.34 8.97
C PRO A 67 -11.27 -8.52 7.45
N LEU A 68 -11.38 -9.78 7.01
CA LEU A 68 -11.65 -10.05 5.60
C LEU A 68 -13.03 -9.48 5.24
N PRO A 69 -13.14 -8.64 4.19
CA PRO A 69 -14.35 -7.87 3.92
C PRO A 69 -15.58 -8.77 3.74
N GLU A 70 -15.43 -9.92 3.08
CA GLU A 70 -16.52 -10.85 2.83
C GLU A 70 -17.06 -11.50 4.12
N LEU A 71 -16.21 -11.65 5.14
CA LEU A 71 -16.58 -12.19 6.45
C LEU A 71 -17.15 -11.11 7.37
N ALA A 72 -16.60 -9.90 7.29
CA ALA A 72 -17.11 -8.73 8.01
C ALA A 72 -18.56 -8.39 7.61
N GLU A 73 -18.91 -8.53 6.33
CA GLU A 73 -20.27 -8.31 5.82
C GLU A 73 -21.30 -9.26 6.46
N VAL A 74 -20.88 -10.47 6.84
CA VAL A 74 -21.73 -11.49 7.50
C VAL A 74 -21.62 -11.40 9.02
N GLY A 75 -20.98 -10.34 9.55
CA GLY A 75 -20.83 -10.08 10.98
C GLY A 75 -19.84 -11.02 11.67
N ILE A 76 -18.88 -11.58 10.93
CA ILE A 76 -17.81 -12.42 11.46
C ILE A 76 -16.55 -11.57 11.57
N ASP A 77 -16.04 -11.38 12.79
CA ASP A 77 -14.72 -10.79 12.99
C ASP A 77 -13.65 -11.89 13.02
N THR A 78 -12.86 -11.94 11.95
CA THR A 78 -11.74 -12.89 11.84
C THR A 78 -10.60 -12.61 12.80
N ASN A 79 -10.55 -11.44 13.44
CA ASN A 79 -9.53 -11.14 14.45
C ASN A 79 -9.75 -11.92 15.76
N GLU A 80 -10.98 -12.38 16.02
CA GLU A 80 -11.32 -13.18 17.20
C GLU A 80 -11.00 -14.67 17.00
N TRP A 81 -10.64 -15.07 15.78
CA TRP A 81 -10.39 -16.47 15.44
C TRP A 81 -9.02 -16.97 15.94
N PRO A 82 -8.89 -18.28 16.22
CA PRO A 82 -7.69 -18.83 16.82
C PRO A 82 -6.45 -18.60 15.96
N LEU A 83 -5.35 -18.27 16.63
CA LEU A 83 -4.05 -18.13 16.01
C LEU A 83 -3.55 -19.53 15.58
N PRO A 84 -3.14 -19.75 14.32
CA PRO A 84 -2.54 -21.02 13.95
C PRO A 84 -1.28 -21.30 14.79
N PRO A 85 -1.10 -22.54 15.28
CA PRO A 85 -0.03 -22.95 16.20
C PRO A 85 1.37 -22.71 15.63
N SER A 86 1.50 -22.75 14.30
CA SER A 86 2.74 -22.56 13.54
C SER A 86 2.77 -21.22 12.81
N SER A 87 1.97 -20.23 13.23
CA SER A 87 2.30 -18.84 12.91
C SER A 87 3.75 -18.64 13.33
N PRO A 88 4.66 -18.16 12.46
CA PRO A 88 5.92 -17.67 12.97
C PRO A 88 5.53 -16.58 13.96
N MET A 89 5.61 -16.89 15.26
CA MET A 89 5.77 -15.87 16.29
C MET A 89 6.78 -14.94 15.66
N ARG A 90 6.39 -13.67 15.47
CA ARG A 90 7.33 -12.62 15.07
C ARG A 90 8.53 -12.86 15.95
N ALA A 91 9.61 -13.42 15.39
CA ALA A 91 10.79 -13.70 16.18
C ALA A 91 11.11 -12.34 16.76
N GLU A 92 11.07 -12.22 18.08
CA GLU A 92 11.56 -10.99 18.70
C GLU A 92 12.91 -10.76 18.06
N PRO A 93 13.14 -9.56 17.47
CA PRO A 93 14.35 -9.32 16.71
C PRO A 93 15.50 -9.71 17.62
N LEU A 94 16.15 -10.83 17.29
CA LEU A 94 17.30 -11.29 18.05
C LEU A 94 18.26 -10.11 18.01
N PRO A 95 18.75 -9.62 19.17
CA PRO A 95 19.73 -8.55 19.16
C PRO A 95 20.84 -8.98 18.22
N ALA A 96 21.17 -8.10 17.28
CA ALA A 96 22.16 -8.42 16.27
C ALA A 96 23.45 -8.85 16.99
N SER A 97 24.14 -9.86 16.46
CA SER A 97 25.46 -10.24 16.96
C SER A 97 26.34 -8.98 17.05
N PRO A 98 27.18 -8.82 18.10
CA PRO A 98 28.08 -7.68 18.23
C PRO A 98 28.93 -7.44 16.98
N ASP A 99 29.27 -8.50 16.24
CA ASP A 99 30.01 -8.43 14.97
C ASP A 99 29.15 -7.82 13.83
N THR A 100 27.85 -8.15 13.80
CA THR A 100 26.90 -7.58 12.84
C THR A 100 26.67 -6.10 13.13
N GLU A 101 26.53 -5.73 14.41
CA GLU A 101 26.42 -4.32 14.81
C GLU A 101 27.68 -3.54 14.43
N GLN A 102 28.87 -4.08 14.69
CA GLN A 102 30.14 -3.44 14.30
C GLN A 102 30.27 -3.28 12.78
N ARG A 103 29.85 -4.27 11.98
CA ARG A 103 29.84 -4.14 10.51
C ARG A 103 28.86 -3.08 10.04
N ILE A 104 27.65 -3.05 10.61
CA ILE A 104 26.64 -2.03 10.27
C ILE A 104 27.15 -0.63 10.65
N SER A 105 27.68 -0.46 11.87
CA SER A 105 28.26 0.80 12.32
C SER A 105 29.46 1.22 11.46
N SER A 106 30.29 0.27 11.03
CA SER A 106 31.42 0.55 10.13
C SER A 106 30.95 0.98 8.74
N LEU A 107 29.86 0.39 8.22
CA LEU A 107 29.24 0.81 6.97
C LEU A 107 28.66 2.22 7.06
N PHE A 108 27.95 2.54 8.16
CA PHE A 108 27.44 3.90 8.39
C PHE A 108 28.57 4.93 8.61
N ALA A 109 29.64 4.55 9.32
CA ALA A 109 30.80 5.41 9.49
C ALA A 109 31.54 5.65 8.16
N ALA A 110 31.67 4.63 7.31
CA ALA A 110 32.28 4.73 5.99
C ALA A 110 31.40 5.50 4.99
N ALA A 111 30.08 5.44 5.13
CA ALA A 111 29.14 6.21 4.31
C ALA A 111 29.19 7.73 4.60
N GLY A 112 29.83 8.14 5.71
CA GLY A 112 29.88 9.52 6.15
C GLY A 112 28.56 10.00 6.76
N PRO A 113 28.53 11.21 7.34
CA PRO A 113 27.27 11.78 7.81
C PRO A 113 26.29 11.83 6.63
N LEU A 114 25.06 11.36 6.86
CA LEU A 114 23.91 11.72 6.02
C LEU A 114 23.86 13.25 6.06
N GLY A 115 24.52 13.89 5.09
CA GLY A 115 24.39 15.33 4.94
C GLY A 115 22.91 15.65 4.82
N ASP A 116 22.52 16.84 5.27
CA ASP A 116 21.20 17.42 5.00
C ASP A 116 21.06 17.66 3.48
N HIS A 117 21.12 16.60 2.68
CA HIS A 117 20.67 16.55 1.31
C HIS A 117 19.16 16.59 1.37
N ARG A 118 18.62 17.75 1.75
CA ARG A 118 17.34 18.17 1.20
C ARG A 118 17.52 18.01 -0.31
N PRO A 119 16.70 17.18 -0.98
CA PRO A 119 16.75 17.13 -2.42
C PRO A 119 16.67 18.57 -2.93
N PRO A 120 17.47 18.95 -3.94
CA PRO A 120 17.39 20.29 -4.50
C PRO A 120 15.92 20.55 -4.81
N ARG A 121 15.36 21.63 -4.24
CA ARG A 121 13.97 21.98 -4.51
C ARG A 121 13.78 22.00 -6.02
N PRO A 122 12.74 21.34 -6.56
CA PRO A 122 12.51 21.34 -8.00
C PRO A 122 12.35 22.78 -8.47
N ARG A 123 12.94 23.12 -9.62
CA ARG A 123 12.90 24.48 -10.17
C ARG A 123 11.47 24.92 -10.51
N TYR A 124 10.62 23.95 -10.86
CA TYR A 124 9.23 24.15 -11.18
C TYR A 124 8.35 23.23 -10.33
N GLU A 125 7.24 23.76 -9.82
CA GLU A 125 6.25 23.05 -8.99
C GLU A 125 4.84 23.29 -9.53
N ALA A 126 3.94 22.31 -9.42
CA ALA A 126 2.52 22.53 -9.70
C ALA A 126 1.84 23.22 -8.50
N ARG A 127 1.09 24.29 -8.75
CA ARG A 127 0.31 25.01 -7.72
C ARG A 127 -1.12 25.25 -8.20
N HIS A 128 -2.08 24.96 -7.32
CA HIS A 128 -3.48 25.27 -7.56
C HIS A 128 -3.74 26.78 -7.35
N ARG A 129 -4.15 27.49 -8.41
CA ARG A 129 -4.37 28.94 -8.46
C ARG A 129 -5.62 29.32 -9.26
N PRO A 130 -6.82 28.91 -8.83
CA PRO A 130 -8.08 29.33 -9.47
C PRO A 130 -8.31 30.85 -9.39
N GLN A 131 -7.69 31.54 -8.42
CA GLN A 131 -7.80 32.99 -8.26
C GLN A 131 -7.22 33.81 -9.42
N ASP A 132 -6.34 33.23 -10.25
CA ASP A 132 -5.75 33.95 -11.38
C ASP A 132 -6.71 34.05 -12.58
N GLY A 133 -7.81 33.28 -12.56
CA GLY A 133 -8.92 33.41 -13.51
C GLY A 133 -8.58 33.03 -14.97
N HIS A 134 -7.49 32.28 -15.18
CA HIS A 134 -7.07 31.86 -16.52
C HIS A 134 -8.04 30.84 -17.12
N ARG A 135 -8.32 31.00 -18.42
CA ARG A 135 -9.25 30.13 -19.17
C ARG A 135 -8.70 29.82 -20.55
N HIS A 136 -8.96 28.60 -21.02
CA HIS A 136 -8.75 28.20 -22.40
C HIS A 136 -10.03 27.58 -22.94
N ARG A 137 -10.56 28.12 -24.06
CA ARG A 137 -11.82 27.63 -24.66
C ARG A 137 -12.99 27.52 -23.66
N ASN A 138 -13.10 28.49 -22.75
CA ASN A 138 -14.07 28.55 -21.65
C ASN A 138 -13.87 27.52 -20.52
N GLU A 139 -12.84 26.68 -20.57
CA GLU A 139 -12.46 25.81 -19.46
C GLU A 139 -11.50 26.53 -18.51
N PRO A 140 -11.69 26.43 -17.18
CA PRO A 140 -10.78 27.00 -16.20
C PRO A 140 -9.43 26.27 -16.20
N LEU A 141 -8.35 27.04 -16.07
CA LEU A 141 -6.99 26.51 -15.94
C LEU A 141 -6.50 26.77 -14.52
N ASP A 142 -6.97 25.96 -13.58
CA ASP A 142 -6.75 26.20 -12.15
C ASP A 142 -5.38 25.73 -11.67
N TRP A 143 -4.58 25.03 -12.49
CA TRP A 143 -3.28 24.52 -12.10
C TRP A 143 -2.14 25.23 -12.83
N ALA A 144 -1.28 25.93 -12.10
CA ALA A 144 -0.13 26.63 -12.65
C ALA A 144 1.17 25.84 -12.45
N VAL A 145 2.01 25.77 -13.48
CA VAL A 145 3.44 25.44 -13.31
C VAL A 145 4.12 26.70 -12.81
N TRP A 146 4.66 26.61 -11.60
CA TRP A 146 5.21 27.72 -10.83
C TRP A 146 6.73 27.63 -10.79
N ASP A 147 7.43 28.71 -11.13
CA ASP A 147 8.88 28.80 -10.98
C ASP A 147 9.23 29.17 -9.54
N THR A 148 9.93 28.28 -8.84
CA THR A 148 10.23 28.45 -7.41
C THR A 148 11.25 29.54 -7.11
N ASP A 149 12.05 29.94 -8.10
CA ASP A 149 13.13 30.92 -7.90
C ASP A 149 12.68 32.35 -8.25
N THR A 150 11.82 32.50 -9.25
CA THR A 150 11.24 33.80 -9.62
C THR A 150 9.91 34.09 -8.94
N ASP A 151 9.32 33.07 -8.31
CA ASP A 151 8.00 33.10 -7.66
C ASP A 151 6.90 33.62 -8.61
N LEU A 152 6.92 33.12 -9.85
CA LEU A 152 5.99 33.51 -10.90
C LEU A 152 5.39 32.28 -11.60
N PRO A 153 4.12 32.38 -12.06
CA PRO A 153 3.51 31.34 -12.87
C PRO A 153 4.11 31.37 -14.30
N VAL A 154 4.44 30.19 -14.82
CA VAL A 154 5.01 30.02 -16.16
C VAL A 154 3.93 29.61 -17.16
N THR A 155 3.13 28.61 -16.81
CA THR A 155 2.02 28.08 -17.64
C THR A 155 0.86 27.61 -16.78
N TYR A 156 -0.33 27.50 -17.37
CA TYR A 156 -1.54 27.03 -16.70
C TYR A 156 -2.14 25.83 -17.42
N HIS A 157 -2.77 24.95 -16.65
CA HIS A 157 -3.32 23.66 -17.06
C HIS A 157 -4.67 23.42 -16.39
N PRO A 158 -5.56 22.64 -17.04
CA PRO A 158 -6.87 22.30 -16.48
C PRO A 158 -6.77 21.20 -15.40
N ASP A 159 -5.72 20.38 -15.44
CA ASP A 159 -5.56 19.17 -14.64
C ASP A 159 -4.25 19.21 -13.81
N GLN A 160 -4.34 18.71 -12.58
CA GLN A 160 -3.23 18.59 -11.64
C GLN A 160 -2.15 17.65 -12.19
N GLU A 161 -2.53 16.46 -12.64
CA GLU A 161 -1.57 15.45 -13.08
C GLU A 161 -0.75 15.96 -14.29
N LEU A 162 -1.42 16.65 -15.21
CA LEU A 162 -0.77 17.28 -16.35
C LEU A 162 0.20 18.39 -15.92
N ALA A 163 -0.18 19.22 -14.94
CA ALA A 163 0.67 20.28 -14.42
C ALA A 163 1.90 19.72 -13.71
N GLU A 164 1.73 18.68 -12.90
CA GLU A 164 2.82 17.98 -12.20
C GLU A 164 3.79 17.34 -13.19
N TYR A 165 3.28 16.57 -14.16
CA TYR A 165 4.09 15.95 -15.20
C TYR A 165 4.91 16.98 -16.00
N GLN A 166 4.31 18.13 -16.32
CA GLN A 166 5.01 19.21 -17.02
C GLN A 166 6.04 19.93 -16.14
N ALA A 167 5.73 20.14 -14.86
CA ALA A 167 6.65 20.74 -13.89
C ALA A 167 7.89 19.86 -13.68
N ASP A 168 7.70 18.55 -13.50
CA ASP A 168 8.79 17.58 -13.36
C ASP A 168 9.65 17.52 -14.62
N GLY A 169 9.01 17.38 -15.78
CA GLY A 169 9.72 17.36 -17.07
C GLY A 169 10.45 18.67 -17.38
N ALA A 170 9.95 19.82 -16.92
CA ALA A 170 10.64 21.10 -17.03
C ALA A 170 11.83 21.20 -16.07
N SER A 171 11.66 20.74 -14.82
CA SER A 171 12.69 20.70 -13.79
C SER A 171 13.86 19.81 -14.21
N GLU A 172 13.58 18.63 -14.76
CA GLU A 172 14.62 17.74 -15.29
C GLU A 172 15.37 18.36 -16.47
N ARG A 173 14.67 18.99 -17.41
CA ARG A 173 15.30 19.65 -18.56
C ARG A 173 16.19 20.81 -18.12
N TYR A 174 15.75 21.58 -17.13
CA TYR A 174 16.54 22.62 -16.51
C TYR A 174 17.79 22.05 -15.83
N ALA A 175 17.64 21.00 -15.02
CA ALA A 175 18.75 20.32 -14.35
C ALA A 175 19.76 19.76 -15.35
N ARG A 176 19.32 19.16 -16.47
CA ARG A 176 20.23 18.67 -17.52
C ARG A 176 20.99 19.81 -18.21
N LYS A 177 20.34 20.95 -18.45
CA LYS A 177 20.92 22.09 -19.17
C LYS A 177 21.87 22.93 -18.31
N PHE A 178 21.56 23.09 -17.02
CA PHE A 178 22.29 23.98 -16.11
C PHE A 178 23.07 23.24 -15.00
N GLY A 179 22.72 21.99 -14.68
CA GLY A 179 23.45 21.15 -13.73
C GLY A 179 24.84 20.75 -14.24
N ARG A 180 25.00 20.52 -15.55
CA ARG A 180 26.32 20.23 -16.17
C ARG A 180 27.30 21.41 -16.17
N ARG A 181 26.87 22.64 -15.88
CA ARG A 181 27.75 23.84 -15.86
C ARG A 181 28.36 24.14 -14.49
N ARG A 182 27.94 23.44 -13.43
CA ARG A 182 28.42 23.69 -12.06
C ARG A 182 29.52 22.73 -11.59
N GLU A 183 29.91 21.75 -12.42
CA GLU A 183 30.96 20.76 -12.10
C GLU A 183 32.35 21.11 -12.67
N THR A 184 32.52 22.28 -13.31
CA THR A 184 33.79 22.69 -13.95
C THR A 184 34.38 24.00 -13.42
N THR A 185 34.20 24.31 -12.14
CA THR A 185 34.91 25.43 -11.49
C THR A 185 35.56 24.97 -10.20
#